data_AF-A0AAN7ZA49-F1
#
_entry.id   AF-A0AAN7ZA49-F1
#
_cell.length_a   1.000
_cell.length_b   1.000
_cell.length_c   1.000
_cell.angle_alpha   90.00
_cell.angle_beta   90.00
_cell.angle_gamma   90.00
#
_symmetry.space_group_name_H-M   'P 1'
#
loop_
_entity.id
_entity.type
_entity.pdbx_description
1 polymer ?
#
loop_
_entity_poly.entity_id
_entity_poly.type
_entity_poly.pdbx_seq_one_letter_code
_entity_poly.pdbx_strand_id
1 'polypeptide(L)'
;MQDFTKADMTKYVKEYLEDSDKFRAAAALDSKCLDLIPNISDRANGVWLWVYLVVRDILRDIRDGEPFQHWQDRLESYPQELVVYFRKMMERIDPFHRKQGAEIFLLALAEIGTKLPMIGLSILYDEDTSWCGIDHDGRLLTGADLDRMYMAWQPRLQNRCRDLMRLRRDRNYRNECEYYVVGFLHRTVKDFLQEHYIGELRALVSPEFSEPIYLARLTFAVIEQAQLSDFSLPGDALGTLISRLFCYLREEQNVEEERQQPPSHFKLADAYDNMMVRILAARGITNQGNPYTSWVQLATDVGVNFTHVTIQFRLRRYSLHRLQAQGQWSRKQAATYMECALRPVFKQFTFWKLLLVQKRTIISETQLLDPKLVAGLVELGMDPNMHLSTGETAWACFLHECTERWLEWSSAGRADALDAIQIFLRHGAKTNVVVRGRRFHNVLTDMVGQDAMADWKDLVSGGRAGYGTWISRALASPFRAWGTTN
;
A
#
# COMPACT_ATOMS: atom_id res chain seq x y z
N MET A 1 -14.27 9.62 -22.31
CA MET A 1 -15.71 9.59 -21.96
C MET A 1 -16.43 9.55 -23.28
N GLN A 2 -17.14 8.46 -23.60
CA GLN A 2 -18.15 8.53 -24.66
C GLN A 2 -19.36 9.20 -24.02
N ASP A 3 -19.78 10.34 -24.55
CA ASP A 3 -21.04 10.96 -24.17
C ASP A 3 -22.15 10.09 -24.76
N PHE A 4 -22.74 9.21 -23.94
CA PHE A 4 -23.87 8.40 -24.37
C PHE A 4 -25.07 9.30 -24.59
N THR A 5 -25.61 9.27 -25.81
CA THR A 5 -26.78 10.06 -26.13
C THR A 5 -28.02 9.48 -25.46
N LYS A 6 -29.07 10.30 -25.32
CA LYS A 6 -30.40 9.83 -24.91
C LYS A 6 -30.89 8.65 -25.75
N ALA A 7 -30.57 8.63 -27.05
CA ALA A 7 -30.90 7.54 -27.96
C ALA A 7 -30.16 6.24 -27.59
N ASP A 8 -28.88 6.32 -27.22
CA ASP A 8 -28.09 5.17 -26.78
C ASP A 8 -28.65 4.58 -25.48
N MET A 9 -29.05 5.45 -24.55
CA MET A 9 -29.68 5.03 -23.29
C MET A 9 -31.02 4.34 -23.53
N THR A 10 -31.88 4.92 -24.39
CA THR A 10 -33.17 4.30 -24.76
C THR A 10 -32.97 2.96 -25.42
N LYS A 11 -31.98 2.84 -26.31
CA LYS A 11 -31.64 1.57 -26.94
C LYS A 11 -31.20 0.53 -25.90
N TYR A 12 -30.34 0.91 -24.96
CA TYR A 12 -29.89 0.05 -23.88
C TYR A 12 -31.06 -0.42 -23.00
N VAL A 13 -31.89 0.49 -22.50
CA VAL A 13 -33.05 0.15 -21.65
C VAL A 13 -33.99 -0.81 -22.38
N LYS A 14 -34.29 -0.52 -23.65
CA LYS A 14 -35.14 -1.36 -24.50
C LYS A 14 -34.56 -2.77 -24.64
N GLU A 15 -33.29 -2.88 -25.02
CA GLU A 15 -32.61 -4.16 -25.24
C GLU A 15 -32.69 -5.06 -23.99
N TYR A 16 -32.42 -4.51 -22.81
CA TYR A 16 -32.41 -5.28 -21.57
C TYR A 16 -33.79 -5.60 -21.00
N LEU A 17 -34.75 -4.67 -21.09
CA LEU A 17 -36.11 -4.93 -20.62
C LEU A 17 -36.85 -5.90 -21.56
N GLU A 18 -36.74 -5.72 -22.88
CA GLU A 18 -37.39 -6.59 -23.85
C GLU A 18 -36.76 -7.98 -23.92
N ASP A 19 -35.52 -8.19 -23.47
CA ASP A 19 -34.95 -9.53 -23.32
C ASP A 19 -35.67 -10.37 -22.25
N SER A 20 -36.32 -9.72 -21.27
CA SER A 20 -37.09 -10.42 -20.23
C SER A 20 -38.46 -10.90 -20.73
N ASP A 21 -38.67 -12.22 -20.74
CA ASP A 21 -39.96 -12.85 -21.06
C ASP A 21 -41.11 -12.29 -20.21
N LYS A 22 -40.85 -12.06 -18.91
CA LYS A 22 -41.84 -11.52 -17.98
C LYS A 22 -42.23 -10.08 -18.31
N PHE A 23 -41.26 -9.26 -18.71
CA PHE A 23 -41.53 -7.89 -19.16
C PHE A 23 -42.32 -7.90 -20.47
N ARG A 24 -41.95 -8.73 -21.46
CA ARG A 24 -42.71 -8.86 -22.71
C ARG A 24 -44.14 -9.31 -22.48
N ALA A 25 -44.36 -10.27 -21.58
CA ALA A 25 -45.70 -10.70 -21.20
C ALA A 25 -46.50 -9.55 -20.57
N ALA A 26 -45.91 -8.82 -19.61
CA ALA A 26 -46.54 -7.67 -18.99
C ALA A 26 -46.86 -6.55 -20.01
N ALA A 27 -45.95 -6.26 -20.94
CA ALA A 27 -46.15 -5.27 -21.99
C ALA A 27 -47.20 -5.68 -23.03
N ALA A 28 -47.39 -6.98 -23.27
CA ALA A 28 -48.47 -7.49 -24.11
C ALA A 28 -49.84 -7.37 -23.43
N LEU A 29 -49.88 -7.44 -22.09
CA LEU A 29 -51.08 -7.27 -21.26
C LEU A 29 -51.44 -5.79 -21.07
N ASP A 30 -50.45 -4.93 -20.81
CA ASP A 30 -50.60 -3.48 -20.65
C ASP A 30 -49.47 -2.74 -21.36
N SER A 31 -49.81 -1.99 -22.42
CA SER A 31 -48.85 -1.24 -23.22
C SER A 31 -48.15 -0.13 -22.43
N LYS A 32 -48.70 0.31 -21.28
CA LYS A 32 -48.04 1.26 -20.39
C LYS A 32 -46.69 0.76 -19.85
N CYS A 33 -46.46 -0.56 -19.83
CA CYS A 33 -45.17 -1.11 -19.46
C CYS A 33 -44.05 -0.61 -20.37
N LEU A 34 -44.35 -0.29 -21.64
CA LEU A 34 -43.38 0.25 -22.60
C LEU A 34 -42.95 1.68 -22.27
N ASP A 35 -43.78 2.45 -21.56
CA ASP A 35 -43.44 3.83 -21.13
C ASP A 35 -42.28 3.86 -20.14
N LEU A 36 -41.98 2.73 -19.49
CA LEU A 36 -40.83 2.60 -18.60
C LEU A 36 -39.51 2.87 -19.34
N ILE A 37 -39.44 2.52 -20.63
CA ILE A 37 -38.24 2.70 -21.46
C ILE A 37 -37.87 4.20 -21.62
N PRO A 38 -38.73 5.06 -22.19
CA PRO A 38 -38.43 6.49 -22.28
C PRO A 38 -38.34 7.14 -20.89
N ASN A 39 -39.15 6.72 -19.91
CA ASN A 39 -39.10 7.32 -18.57
C ASN A 39 -37.75 7.12 -17.87
N ILE A 40 -37.11 5.96 -18.03
CA ILE A 40 -35.76 5.72 -17.50
C ILE A 40 -34.73 6.61 -18.22
N SER A 41 -34.76 6.66 -19.55
CA SER A 41 -33.80 7.45 -20.33
C SER A 41 -33.91 8.95 -20.06
N ASP A 42 -35.13 9.46 -19.96
CA ASP A 42 -35.42 10.88 -19.72
C ASP A 42 -34.93 11.31 -18.34
N ARG A 43 -35.13 10.45 -17.34
CA ARG A 43 -34.69 10.67 -15.97
C ARG A 43 -33.19 10.50 -15.76
N ALA A 44 -32.46 9.91 -16.69
CA ALA A 44 -31.03 9.71 -16.52
C ALA A 44 -30.21 11.00 -16.64
N ASN A 45 -30.76 12.05 -17.29
CA ASN A 45 -30.07 13.33 -17.51
C ASN A 45 -28.63 13.18 -18.06
N GLY A 46 -28.42 12.20 -18.96
CA GLY A 46 -27.11 11.94 -19.56
C GLY A 46 -26.15 11.09 -18.70
N VAL A 47 -26.57 10.61 -17.53
CA VAL A 47 -25.76 9.78 -16.64
C VAL A 47 -25.94 8.28 -16.96
N TRP A 48 -25.06 7.72 -17.80
CA TRP A 48 -25.13 6.30 -18.20
C TRP A 48 -25.13 5.32 -17.01
N LEU A 49 -24.33 5.61 -15.98
CA LEU A 49 -24.25 4.77 -14.79
C LEU A 49 -25.60 4.68 -14.06
N TRP A 50 -26.38 5.77 -14.08
CA TRP A 50 -27.70 5.81 -13.47
C TRP A 50 -28.66 4.87 -14.20
N VAL A 51 -28.72 4.96 -15.54
CA VAL A 51 -29.50 4.03 -16.38
C VAL A 51 -29.14 2.58 -16.07
N TYR A 52 -27.84 2.31 -16.08
CA TYR A 52 -27.30 0.98 -15.82
C TYR A 52 -27.76 0.40 -14.46
N LEU A 53 -27.76 1.23 -13.41
CA LEU A 53 -28.15 0.81 -12.06
C LEU A 53 -29.67 0.62 -11.94
N VAL A 54 -30.45 1.55 -12.48
CA VAL A 54 -31.92 1.52 -12.47
C VAL A 54 -32.47 0.32 -13.24
N VAL A 55 -31.98 0.07 -14.45
CA VAL A 55 -32.43 -1.06 -15.28
C VAL A 55 -32.20 -2.38 -14.56
N ARG A 56 -31.06 -2.54 -13.88
CA ARG A 56 -30.74 -3.79 -13.18
C ARG A 56 -31.63 -4.04 -11.95
N ASP A 57 -31.92 -3.01 -11.17
CA ASP A 57 -32.81 -3.13 -10.02
C ASP A 57 -34.27 -3.37 -10.44
N ILE A 58 -34.72 -2.76 -11.54
CA ILE A 58 -36.04 -3.02 -12.14
C ILE A 58 -36.11 -4.45 -12.68
N LEU A 59 -35.07 -4.92 -13.38
CA LEU A 59 -35.00 -6.32 -13.85
C LEU A 59 -35.02 -7.32 -12.70
N ARG A 60 -34.46 -6.98 -11.55
CA ARG A 60 -34.56 -7.79 -10.33
C ARG A 60 -36.03 -7.92 -9.92
N ASP A 61 -36.79 -6.82 -9.83
CA ASP A 61 -38.21 -6.88 -9.47
C ASP A 61 -39.07 -7.61 -10.50
N ILE A 62 -38.82 -7.40 -11.79
CA ILE A 62 -39.50 -8.13 -12.86
C ILE A 62 -39.27 -9.63 -12.69
N ARG A 63 -38.03 -10.04 -12.42
CA ARG A 63 -37.70 -11.44 -12.18
C ARG A 63 -38.35 -11.96 -10.90
N ASP A 64 -38.41 -11.16 -9.85
CA ASP A 64 -39.00 -11.54 -8.57
C ASP A 64 -40.54 -11.56 -8.62
N GLY A 65 -41.14 -11.06 -9.73
CA GLY A 65 -42.57 -11.19 -10.03
C GLY A 65 -43.44 -10.04 -9.53
N GLU A 66 -42.82 -8.91 -9.19
CA GLU A 66 -43.52 -7.72 -8.70
C GLU A 66 -44.43 -7.12 -9.79
N PRO A 67 -45.56 -6.48 -9.41
CA PRO A 67 -46.48 -5.88 -10.37
C PRO A 67 -45.91 -4.60 -11.00
N PHE A 68 -46.44 -4.20 -12.15
CA PHE A 68 -45.98 -3.01 -12.88
C PHE A 68 -45.96 -1.72 -12.03
N GLN A 69 -46.96 -1.50 -11.18
CA GLN A 69 -47.01 -0.34 -10.28
C GLN A 69 -45.77 -0.27 -9.39
N HIS A 70 -45.27 -1.41 -8.90
CA HIS A 70 -44.06 -1.46 -8.10
C HIS A 70 -42.82 -1.04 -8.89
N TRP A 71 -42.74 -1.38 -10.18
CA TRP A 71 -41.62 -0.94 -11.04
C TRP A 71 -41.66 0.58 -11.25
N GLN A 72 -42.85 1.16 -11.42
CA GLN A 72 -43.04 2.62 -11.53
C GLN A 72 -42.68 3.33 -10.24
N ASP A 73 -43.25 2.90 -9.10
CA ASP A 73 -42.96 3.45 -7.77
C ASP A 73 -41.46 3.34 -7.47
N ARG A 74 -40.85 2.21 -7.82
CA ARG A 74 -39.42 2.02 -7.70
C ARG A 74 -38.66 3.04 -8.55
N LEU A 75 -39.00 3.21 -9.84
CA LEU A 75 -38.38 4.22 -10.71
C LEU A 75 -38.52 5.64 -10.15
N GLU A 76 -39.66 5.98 -9.55
CA GLU A 76 -39.93 7.24 -8.86
C GLU A 76 -39.12 7.45 -7.59
N SER A 77 -38.77 6.37 -6.89
CA SER A 77 -37.94 6.44 -5.70
C SER A 77 -36.45 6.72 -5.97
N TYR A 78 -35.98 6.59 -7.23
CA TYR A 78 -34.58 6.81 -7.56
C TYR A 78 -34.21 8.29 -7.51
N PRO A 79 -33.23 8.66 -6.68
CA PRO A 79 -32.70 10.01 -6.69
C PRO A 79 -31.95 10.28 -8.00
N GLN A 80 -32.09 11.50 -8.51
CA GLN A 80 -31.41 11.99 -9.71
C GLN A 80 -29.90 12.15 -9.49
N GLU A 81 -29.50 12.52 -8.27
CA GLU A 81 -28.10 12.68 -7.90
C GLU A 81 -27.46 11.34 -7.51
N LEU A 82 -26.34 10.99 -8.16
CA LEU A 82 -25.60 9.76 -7.89
C LEU A 82 -25.13 9.63 -6.44
N VAL A 83 -24.75 10.73 -5.79
CA VAL A 83 -24.31 10.75 -4.38
C VAL A 83 -25.45 10.28 -3.46
N VAL A 84 -26.65 10.80 -3.65
CA VAL A 84 -27.84 10.39 -2.89
C VAL A 84 -28.18 8.93 -3.21
N TYR A 85 -28.02 8.51 -4.46
CA TYR A 85 -28.24 7.12 -4.85
C TYR A 85 -27.27 6.15 -4.16
N PHE A 86 -25.97 6.46 -4.16
CA PHE A 86 -24.96 5.64 -3.49
C PHE A 86 -25.21 5.57 -1.97
N ARG A 87 -25.60 6.68 -1.33
CA ARG A 87 -25.99 6.70 0.09
C ARG A 87 -27.16 5.75 0.37
N LYS A 88 -28.24 5.82 -0.42
CA LYS A 88 -29.37 4.88 -0.28
C LYS A 88 -28.94 3.41 -0.46
N MET A 89 -28.00 3.13 -1.36
CA MET A 89 -27.46 1.77 -1.50
C MET A 89 -26.65 1.32 -0.28
N MET A 90 -25.86 2.20 0.31
CA MET A 90 -25.14 1.90 1.57
C MET A 90 -26.10 1.61 2.72
N GLU A 91 -27.17 2.38 2.85
CA GLU A 91 -28.20 2.19 3.88
C GLU A 91 -28.94 0.84 3.74
N ARG A 92 -29.14 0.38 2.50
CA ARG A 92 -29.76 -0.92 2.19
C ARG A 92 -28.86 -2.13 2.43
N ILE A 93 -27.57 -1.94 2.75
CA ILE A 93 -26.71 -3.05 3.16
C ILE A 93 -27.23 -3.58 4.50
N ASP A 94 -27.41 -4.90 4.58
CA ASP A 94 -27.84 -5.56 5.82
C ASP A 94 -26.91 -5.19 6.98
N PRO A 95 -27.43 -4.74 8.13
CA PRO A 95 -26.62 -4.39 9.29
C PRO A 95 -25.57 -5.43 9.67
N PHE A 96 -25.88 -6.72 9.52
CA PHE A 96 -24.97 -7.84 9.78
C PHE A 96 -23.73 -7.81 8.88
N HIS A 97 -23.85 -7.30 7.65
CA HIS A 97 -22.77 -7.24 6.67
C HIS A 97 -22.07 -5.87 6.59
N ARG A 98 -22.60 -4.82 7.23
CA ARG A 98 -22.07 -3.44 7.10
C ARG A 98 -20.62 -3.31 7.52
N LYS A 99 -20.23 -3.94 8.64
CA LYS A 99 -18.83 -3.91 9.11
C LYS A 99 -17.88 -4.50 8.07
N GLN A 100 -18.13 -5.73 7.62
CA GLN A 100 -17.30 -6.38 6.60
C GLN A 100 -17.32 -5.63 5.27
N GLY A 101 -18.48 -5.08 4.88
CA GLY A 101 -18.58 -4.21 3.70
C GLY A 101 -17.69 -2.98 3.82
N ALA A 102 -17.70 -2.31 4.98
CA ALA A 102 -16.86 -1.15 5.24
C ALA A 102 -15.36 -1.47 5.18
N GLU A 103 -14.94 -2.60 5.79
CA GLU A 103 -13.55 -3.08 5.72
C GLU A 103 -13.12 -3.30 4.25
N ILE A 104 -13.96 -3.95 3.42
CA ILE A 104 -13.66 -4.15 1.99
C ILE A 104 -13.56 -2.82 1.23
N PHE A 105 -14.46 -1.87 1.47
CA PHE A 105 -14.40 -0.55 0.84
C PHE A 105 -13.12 0.19 1.21
N LEU A 106 -12.77 0.21 2.49
CA LEU A 106 -11.56 0.87 2.99
C LEU A 106 -10.29 0.27 2.38
N LEU A 107 -10.19 -1.07 2.31
CA LEU A 107 -9.06 -1.74 1.65
C LEU A 107 -8.98 -1.38 0.17
N ALA A 108 -10.11 -1.38 -0.55
CA ALA A 108 -10.14 -1.02 -1.95
C ALA A 108 -9.82 0.47 -2.22
N LEU A 109 -10.05 1.35 -1.24
CA LEU A 109 -9.67 2.75 -1.29
C LEU A 109 -8.18 2.96 -1.03
N ALA A 110 -7.61 2.23 -0.08
CA ALA A 110 -6.21 2.32 0.34
C ALA A 110 -5.22 1.58 -0.57
N GLU A 111 -5.70 0.62 -1.37
CA GLU A 111 -4.88 -0.12 -2.32
C GLU A 111 -4.12 0.82 -3.29
N ILE A 112 -2.79 0.77 -3.25
CA ILE A 112 -1.88 1.55 -4.12
C ILE A 112 -1.94 1.04 -5.57
N GLY A 113 -2.41 -0.20 -5.76
CA GLY A 113 -2.76 -0.77 -7.06
C GLY A 113 -4.07 -0.24 -7.65
N THR A 114 -4.44 -0.74 -8.83
CA THR A 114 -5.72 -0.39 -9.45
C THR A 114 -6.89 -1.24 -8.92
N LYS A 115 -6.62 -2.43 -8.33
CA LYS A 115 -7.64 -3.41 -7.93
C LYS A 115 -7.14 -4.35 -6.81
N LEU A 116 -8.06 -4.81 -5.97
CA LEU A 116 -7.80 -5.73 -4.86
C LEU A 116 -7.90 -7.19 -5.34
N PRO A 117 -6.91 -8.06 -5.11
CA PRO A 117 -7.01 -9.49 -5.46
C PRO A 117 -8.15 -10.18 -4.69
N MET A 118 -9.00 -10.95 -5.37
CA MET A 118 -10.13 -11.67 -4.76
C MET A 118 -9.68 -12.63 -3.67
N ILE A 119 -8.54 -13.28 -3.91
CA ILE A 119 -7.93 -14.23 -2.98
C ILE A 119 -7.79 -13.62 -1.58
N GLY A 120 -7.56 -12.30 -1.50
CA GLY A 120 -7.45 -11.62 -0.23
C GLY A 120 -8.74 -11.54 0.56
N LEU A 121 -9.91 -11.50 -0.08
CA LEU A 121 -11.19 -11.57 0.65
C LEU A 121 -11.32 -12.91 1.40
N SER A 122 -10.91 -14.02 0.77
CA SER A 122 -10.90 -15.32 1.43
C SER A 122 -9.96 -15.36 2.64
N ILE A 123 -8.77 -14.76 2.55
CA ILE A 123 -7.83 -14.70 3.68
C ILE A 123 -8.42 -13.98 4.89
N LEU A 124 -9.22 -12.95 4.64
CA LEU A 124 -9.72 -12.08 5.69
C LEU A 124 -10.99 -12.62 6.34
N TYR A 125 -11.83 -13.32 5.58
CA TYR A 125 -13.21 -13.60 6.00
C TYR A 125 -13.63 -15.06 5.87
N ASP A 126 -12.84 -15.93 5.24
CA ASP A 126 -13.14 -17.37 5.23
C ASP A 126 -12.52 -18.04 6.45
N GLU A 127 -13.19 -19.07 6.97
CA GLU A 127 -12.70 -19.86 8.12
C GLU A 127 -11.56 -20.81 7.71
N ASP A 128 -11.53 -21.24 6.44
CA ASP A 128 -10.49 -22.10 5.88
C ASP A 128 -9.42 -21.28 5.14
N THR A 129 -8.43 -20.81 5.89
CA THR A 129 -7.21 -20.19 5.37
C THR A 129 -6.03 -21.15 5.37
N SER A 130 -6.25 -22.47 5.43
CA SER A 130 -5.16 -23.47 5.54
C SER A 130 -4.15 -23.44 4.39
N TRP A 131 -4.50 -22.81 3.27
CA TRP A 131 -3.66 -22.68 2.07
C TRP A 131 -2.69 -21.49 2.12
N CYS A 132 -2.91 -20.51 3.00
CA CYS A 132 -2.04 -19.35 3.21
C CYS A 132 -1.80 -19.10 4.69
N GLY A 133 -0.57 -18.79 5.07
CA GLY A 133 -0.35 -18.43 6.46
C GLY A 133 1.10 -18.19 6.78
N ILE A 134 1.30 -17.29 7.72
CA ILE A 134 2.59 -17.05 8.37
C ILE A 134 3.12 -18.35 9.01
N ASP A 135 2.21 -19.26 9.42
CA ASP A 135 2.49 -20.47 10.19
C ASP A 135 2.21 -21.79 9.44
N HIS A 136 1.92 -21.76 8.14
CA HIS A 136 1.57 -22.96 7.36
C HIS A 136 2.55 -23.23 6.21
N ASP A 137 2.73 -24.50 5.86
CA ASP A 137 3.40 -24.89 4.61
C ASP A 137 2.45 -24.59 3.45
N GLY A 138 2.56 -23.38 2.90
CA GLY A 138 1.70 -22.86 1.84
C GLY A 138 1.33 -23.89 0.77
N ARG A 139 0.04 -23.99 0.46
CA ARG A 139 -0.50 -24.87 -0.57
C ARG A 139 -0.73 -24.06 -1.84
N LEU A 140 -0.20 -24.53 -2.97
CA LEU A 140 -0.52 -23.93 -4.26
C LEU A 140 -2.01 -24.11 -4.58
N LEU A 141 -2.69 -22.99 -4.85
CA LEU A 141 -4.06 -22.99 -5.34
C LEU A 141 -4.10 -23.41 -6.81
N THR A 142 -5.03 -24.30 -7.12
CA THR A 142 -5.34 -24.66 -8.51
C THR A 142 -6.34 -23.67 -9.12
N GLY A 143 -6.41 -23.59 -10.45
CA GLY A 143 -7.47 -22.82 -11.12
C GLY A 143 -8.89 -23.20 -10.68
N ALA A 144 -9.12 -24.48 -10.37
CA ALA A 144 -10.40 -24.95 -9.83
C ALA A 144 -10.68 -24.44 -8.39
N ASP A 145 -9.63 -24.27 -7.56
CA ASP A 145 -9.77 -23.63 -6.26
C ASP A 145 -10.19 -22.17 -6.43
N LEU A 146 -9.52 -21.43 -7.32
CA LEU A 146 -9.80 -20.04 -7.60
C LEU A 146 -11.20 -19.83 -8.19
N ASP A 147 -11.65 -20.72 -9.07
CA ASP A 147 -13.01 -20.71 -9.61
C ASP A 147 -14.06 -20.95 -8.53
N ARG A 148 -13.83 -21.89 -7.61
CA ARG A 148 -14.72 -22.12 -6.46
C ARG A 148 -14.81 -20.89 -5.56
N MET A 149 -13.66 -20.28 -5.25
CA MET A 149 -13.60 -19.05 -4.47
C MET A 149 -14.33 -17.92 -5.17
N TYR A 150 -14.14 -17.75 -6.49
CA TYR A 150 -14.84 -16.74 -7.29
C TYR A 150 -16.36 -16.92 -7.21
N MET A 151 -16.87 -18.15 -7.42
CA MET A 151 -18.31 -18.43 -7.36
C MET A 151 -18.89 -18.20 -5.97
N ALA A 152 -18.13 -18.52 -4.90
CA ALA A 152 -18.55 -18.26 -3.53
C ALA A 152 -18.56 -16.75 -3.20
N TRP A 153 -17.57 -16.00 -3.68
CA TRP A 153 -17.40 -14.58 -3.35
C TRP A 153 -18.32 -13.65 -4.14
N GLN A 154 -18.85 -14.06 -5.30
CA GLN A 154 -19.81 -13.25 -6.04
C GLN A 154 -21.04 -12.83 -5.20
N PRO A 155 -21.84 -13.76 -4.62
CA PRO A 155 -22.98 -13.39 -3.78
C PRO A 155 -22.55 -12.74 -2.46
N ARG A 156 -21.40 -13.16 -1.89
CA ARG A 156 -20.89 -12.60 -0.63
C ARG A 156 -20.51 -11.13 -0.76
N LEU A 157 -19.84 -10.76 -1.84
CA LEU A 157 -19.49 -9.37 -2.15
C LEU A 157 -20.76 -8.56 -2.43
N GLN A 158 -21.74 -9.12 -3.15
CA GLN A 158 -23.02 -8.46 -3.38
C GLN A 158 -23.77 -8.15 -2.08
N ASN A 159 -23.74 -9.04 -1.09
CA ASN A 159 -24.42 -8.80 0.19
C ASN A 159 -23.71 -7.74 1.05
N ARG A 160 -22.39 -7.59 0.91
CA ARG A 160 -21.54 -6.67 1.70
C ARG A 160 -21.40 -5.29 1.07
N CYS A 161 -21.26 -5.25 -0.25
CA CYS A 161 -20.93 -4.03 -1.00
C CYS A 161 -22.00 -3.69 -2.05
N ARG A 162 -23.08 -4.47 -2.15
CA ARG A 162 -24.13 -4.32 -3.17
C ARG A 162 -23.51 -4.13 -4.55
N ASP A 163 -24.01 -3.16 -5.27
CA ASP A 163 -23.67 -2.87 -6.64
C ASP A 163 -22.58 -1.81 -6.78
N LEU A 164 -21.93 -1.46 -5.67
CA LEU A 164 -20.85 -0.49 -5.62
C LEU A 164 -19.49 -1.14 -5.97
N MET A 165 -19.37 -2.45 -5.78
CA MET A 165 -18.16 -3.22 -6.11
C MET A 165 -18.49 -4.41 -6.98
N ARG A 166 -17.48 -4.88 -7.72
CA ARG A 166 -17.57 -6.06 -8.58
C ARG A 166 -16.33 -6.90 -8.55
N LEU A 167 -16.58 -8.21 -8.58
CA LEU A 167 -15.60 -9.20 -8.99
C LEU A 167 -15.51 -9.22 -10.52
N ARG A 168 -14.29 -9.14 -11.05
CA ARG A 168 -14.00 -9.20 -12.48
C ARG A 168 -12.87 -10.19 -12.74
N ARG A 169 -12.90 -10.77 -13.93
CA ARG A 169 -11.80 -11.51 -14.53
C ARG A 169 -10.93 -10.52 -15.31
N ASP A 170 -9.70 -10.31 -14.87
CA ASP A 170 -8.76 -9.42 -15.54
C ASP A 170 -7.73 -10.22 -16.33
N ARG A 171 -7.97 -10.29 -17.65
CA ARG A 171 -7.13 -11.03 -18.60
C ARG A 171 -5.75 -10.38 -18.81
N ASN A 172 -5.51 -9.19 -18.27
CA ASN A 172 -4.21 -8.53 -18.39
C ASN A 172 -3.16 -9.11 -17.42
N TYR A 173 -3.60 -9.82 -16.38
CA TYR A 173 -2.70 -10.48 -15.45
C TYR A 173 -2.36 -11.89 -15.94
N ARG A 174 -1.08 -12.25 -15.81
CA ARG A 174 -0.57 -13.58 -16.21
C ARG A 174 -0.42 -14.56 -15.05
N ASN A 175 -0.62 -14.13 -13.80
CA ASN A 175 -0.79 -15.06 -12.68
C ASN A 175 -2.27 -15.31 -12.42
N GLU A 176 -2.60 -16.55 -12.05
CA GLU A 176 -3.99 -16.94 -11.78
C GLU A 176 -4.53 -16.23 -10.53
N CYS A 177 -3.66 -15.83 -9.60
CA CYS A 177 -4.04 -15.17 -8.35
C CYS A 177 -4.43 -13.69 -8.51
N GLU A 178 -3.92 -12.96 -9.51
CA GLU A 178 -4.43 -11.61 -9.85
C GLU A 178 -5.42 -11.65 -11.02
N TYR A 179 -5.78 -12.83 -11.53
CA TYR A 179 -6.83 -12.95 -12.56
C TYR A 179 -8.20 -12.55 -12.02
N TYR A 180 -8.48 -12.87 -10.75
CA TYR A 180 -9.71 -12.52 -10.07
C TYR A 180 -9.51 -11.29 -9.19
N VAL A 181 -10.17 -10.19 -9.54
CA VAL A 181 -9.98 -8.90 -8.88
C VAL A 181 -11.30 -8.28 -8.47
N VAL A 182 -11.26 -7.61 -7.33
CA VAL A 182 -12.33 -6.83 -6.74
C VAL A 182 -12.02 -5.37 -7.02
N GLY A 183 -12.98 -4.66 -7.59
CA GLY A 183 -12.85 -3.24 -7.88
C GLY A 183 -14.19 -2.52 -7.83
N PHE A 184 -14.14 -1.20 -7.82
CA PHE A 184 -15.34 -0.38 -7.89
C PHE A 184 -16.11 -0.66 -9.18
N LEU A 185 -17.44 -0.56 -9.11
CA LEU A 185 -18.27 -0.57 -10.29
C LEU A 185 -17.84 0.54 -11.25
N HIS A 186 -17.63 1.74 -10.72
CA HIS A 186 -17.29 2.93 -11.46
C HIS A 186 -16.42 3.88 -10.63
N ARG A 187 -15.65 4.76 -11.29
CA ARG A 187 -14.80 5.76 -10.61
C ARG A 187 -15.60 6.66 -9.67
N THR A 188 -16.80 7.09 -10.08
CA THR A 188 -17.67 7.94 -9.24
C THR A 188 -18.09 7.30 -7.92
N VAL A 189 -18.08 5.96 -7.82
CA VAL A 189 -18.29 5.27 -6.54
C VAL A 189 -17.08 5.48 -5.63
N LYS A 190 -15.88 5.36 -6.18
CA LYS A 190 -14.64 5.64 -5.45
C LYS A 190 -14.63 7.09 -4.95
N ASP A 191 -14.90 8.04 -5.85
CA ASP A 191 -14.94 9.47 -5.53
C ASP A 191 -15.98 9.76 -4.42
N PHE A 192 -17.20 9.21 -4.54
CA PHE A 192 -18.23 9.31 -3.49
C PHE A 192 -17.77 8.79 -2.12
N LEU A 193 -17.15 7.61 -2.07
CA LEU A 193 -16.70 7.04 -0.81
C LEU A 193 -15.59 7.87 -0.18
N GLN A 194 -14.66 8.40 -0.98
CA GLN A 194 -13.56 9.24 -0.50
C GLN A 194 -14.02 10.61 -0.02
N GLU A 195 -14.92 11.26 -0.76
CA GLU A 195 -15.32 12.65 -0.52
C GLU A 195 -16.51 12.80 0.43
N HIS A 196 -17.39 11.79 0.51
CA HIS A 196 -18.70 11.95 1.17
C HIS A 196 -19.09 10.84 2.14
N TYR A 197 -18.33 9.73 2.23
CA TYR A 197 -18.73 8.59 3.05
C TYR A 197 -17.60 7.97 3.90
N ILE A 198 -16.37 8.50 3.82
CA ILE A 198 -15.20 7.91 4.48
C ILE A 198 -15.36 7.89 6.00
N GLY A 199 -15.97 8.93 6.58
CA GLY A 199 -16.23 9.04 8.01
C GLY A 199 -17.20 7.97 8.49
N GLU A 200 -18.29 7.74 7.77
CA GLU A 200 -19.25 6.68 8.08
C GLU A 200 -18.64 5.28 7.94
N LEU A 201 -17.79 5.04 6.93
CA LEU A 201 -17.05 3.77 6.82
C LEU A 201 -16.16 3.54 8.04
N ARG A 202 -15.40 4.56 8.45
CA ARG A 202 -14.50 4.48 9.62
C ARG A 202 -15.27 4.23 10.92
N ALA A 203 -16.46 4.80 11.06
CA ALA A 203 -17.32 4.57 12.22
C ALA A 203 -17.88 3.13 12.32
N LEU A 204 -17.91 2.39 11.21
CA LEU A 204 -18.42 1.00 11.17
C LEU A 204 -17.36 -0.06 11.47
N VAL A 205 -16.08 0.30 11.44
CA VAL A 205 -14.95 -0.62 11.65
C VAL A 205 -14.31 -0.41 13.02
N SER A 206 -13.51 -1.39 13.47
CA SER A 206 -12.75 -1.23 14.72
C SER A 206 -11.78 -0.05 14.61
N PRO A 207 -11.58 0.77 15.66
CA PRO A 207 -10.50 1.76 15.69
C PRO A 207 -9.11 1.16 15.47
N GLU A 208 -8.93 -0.11 15.82
CA GLU A 208 -7.70 -0.88 15.62
C GLU A 208 -7.52 -1.37 14.18
N PHE A 209 -8.57 -1.30 13.34
CA PHE A 209 -8.46 -1.67 11.94
C PHE A 209 -7.45 -0.77 11.23
N SER A 210 -6.48 -1.39 10.58
CA SER A 210 -5.41 -0.71 9.86
C SER A 210 -5.31 -1.29 8.45
N GLU A 211 -5.64 -0.52 7.43
CA GLU A 211 -5.57 -1.00 6.04
C GLU A 211 -4.20 -1.52 5.65
N PRO A 212 -3.07 -0.86 5.98
CA PRO A 212 -1.74 -1.28 5.56
C PRO A 212 -1.40 -2.72 5.96
N ILE A 213 -1.59 -3.16 7.21
CA ILE A 213 -1.30 -4.56 7.59
C ILE A 213 -2.16 -5.56 6.83
N TYR A 214 -3.43 -5.27 6.59
CA TYR A 214 -4.30 -6.17 5.83
C TYR A 214 -3.85 -6.25 4.37
N LEU A 215 -3.60 -5.11 3.71
CA LEU A 215 -3.07 -5.07 2.35
C LEU A 215 -1.70 -5.75 2.22
N ALA A 216 -0.84 -5.62 3.24
CA ALA A 216 0.42 -6.35 3.33
C ALA A 216 0.18 -7.86 3.37
N ARG A 217 -0.75 -8.34 4.20
CA ARG A 217 -1.11 -9.77 4.27
C ARG A 217 -1.65 -10.30 2.94
N LEU A 218 -2.51 -9.53 2.27
CA LEU A 218 -3.04 -9.92 0.96
C LEU A 218 -1.92 -10.02 -0.09
N THR A 219 -1.06 -9.00 -0.13
CA THR A 219 0.07 -8.93 -1.06
C THR A 219 1.06 -10.07 -0.81
N PHE A 220 1.34 -10.37 0.45
CA PHE A 220 2.18 -11.50 0.86
C PHE A 220 1.66 -12.82 0.30
N ALA A 221 0.36 -13.11 0.46
CA ALA A 221 -0.22 -14.34 -0.05
C ALA A 221 -0.18 -14.44 -1.58
N VAL A 222 -0.39 -13.32 -2.29
CA VAL A 222 -0.24 -13.30 -3.76
C VAL A 222 1.21 -13.60 -4.16
N ILE A 223 2.19 -13.04 -3.45
CA ILE A 223 3.61 -13.34 -3.69
C ILE A 223 3.90 -14.81 -3.43
N GLU A 224 3.43 -15.36 -2.31
CA GLU A 224 3.61 -16.77 -1.96
C GLU A 224 3.06 -17.69 -3.05
N GLN A 225 1.81 -17.48 -3.47
CA GLN A 225 1.19 -18.29 -4.52
C GLN A 225 1.91 -18.15 -5.87
N ALA A 226 2.33 -16.94 -6.24
CA ALA A 226 3.11 -16.74 -7.45
C ALA A 226 4.45 -17.50 -7.41
N GLN A 227 5.13 -17.53 -6.26
CA GLN A 227 6.38 -18.26 -6.10
C GLN A 227 6.21 -19.77 -6.12
N LEU A 228 5.16 -20.29 -5.48
CA LEU A 228 4.84 -21.73 -5.46
C LEU A 228 4.47 -22.27 -6.84
N SER A 229 3.89 -21.42 -7.69
CA SER A 229 3.40 -21.80 -9.01
C SER A 229 4.51 -22.03 -10.05
N ASP A 230 5.78 -21.67 -9.74
CA ASP A 230 6.94 -21.68 -10.66
C ASP A 230 6.72 -21.01 -12.04
N PHE A 231 5.58 -20.31 -12.22
CA PHE A 231 5.29 -19.57 -13.44
C PHE A 231 6.13 -18.29 -13.50
N SER A 232 6.77 -18.08 -14.65
CA SER A 232 7.44 -16.81 -14.93
C SER A 232 6.40 -15.68 -14.99
N LEU A 233 6.34 -14.86 -13.94
CA LEU A 233 5.63 -13.59 -13.99
C LEU A 233 6.23 -12.72 -15.11
N PRO A 234 5.42 -12.09 -15.98
CA PRO A 234 5.95 -11.26 -17.05
C PRO A 234 6.66 -10.01 -16.48
N GLY A 235 7.86 -9.74 -16.99
CA GLY A 235 8.57 -8.48 -16.68
C GLY A 235 8.90 -8.32 -15.19
N ASP A 236 8.49 -7.18 -14.61
CA ASP A 236 8.79 -6.74 -13.24
C ASP A 236 7.54 -6.83 -12.31
N ALA A 237 6.59 -7.72 -12.61
CA ALA A 237 5.34 -7.84 -11.83
C ALA A 237 5.62 -8.28 -10.38
N LEU A 238 6.54 -9.23 -10.20
CA LEU A 238 6.94 -9.72 -8.90
C LEU A 238 7.64 -8.65 -8.04
N GLY A 239 8.60 -7.93 -8.64
CA GLY A 239 9.26 -6.80 -7.99
C GLY A 239 8.28 -5.70 -7.60
N THR A 240 7.22 -5.51 -8.39
CA THR A 240 6.12 -4.57 -8.07
C THR A 240 5.29 -5.03 -6.88
N LEU A 241 4.89 -6.31 -6.82
CA LEU A 241 4.16 -6.87 -5.67
C LEU A 241 4.99 -6.75 -4.38
N ILE A 242 6.28 -7.04 -4.47
CA ILE A 242 7.17 -6.99 -3.31
C ILE A 242 7.38 -5.55 -2.87
N SER A 243 7.57 -4.62 -3.81
CA SER A 243 7.63 -3.20 -3.49
C SER A 243 6.36 -2.72 -2.78
N ARG A 244 5.18 -3.18 -3.22
CA ARG A 244 3.90 -2.88 -2.54
C ARG A 244 3.87 -3.46 -1.13
N LEU A 245 4.25 -4.73 -0.94
CA LEU A 245 4.32 -5.35 0.38
C LEU A 245 5.15 -4.50 1.35
N PHE A 246 6.36 -4.11 0.95
CA PHE A 246 7.22 -3.30 1.80
C PHE A 246 6.71 -1.88 2.03
N CYS A 247 6.02 -1.27 1.05
CA CYS A 247 5.34 0.01 1.26
C CYS A 247 4.24 -0.12 2.33
N TYR A 248 3.41 -1.15 2.25
CA TYR A 248 2.36 -1.40 3.23
C TYR A 248 2.92 -1.71 4.63
N LEU A 249 4.00 -2.49 4.73
CA LEU A 249 4.68 -2.75 6.01
C LEU A 249 5.25 -1.45 6.61
N ARG A 250 5.75 -0.53 5.78
CA ARG A 250 6.26 0.77 6.24
C ARG A 250 5.12 1.68 6.69
N GLU A 251 4.02 1.71 5.97
CA GLU A 251 2.83 2.48 6.36
C GLU A 251 2.27 1.96 7.69
N GLU A 252 2.20 0.63 7.86
CA GLU A 252 1.78 0.03 9.12
C GLU A 252 2.69 0.42 10.29
N GLN A 253 4.01 0.38 10.09
CA GLN A 253 4.97 0.82 11.10
C GLN A 253 4.70 2.25 11.58
N ASN A 254 4.37 3.16 10.66
CA ASN A 254 4.07 4.56 10.98
C ASN A 254 2.76 4.67 11.76
N VAL A 255 1.71 3.94 11.34
CA VAL A 255 0.43 3.87 12.05
C VAL A 255 0.62 3.37 13.48
N GLU A 256 1.40 2.30 13.66
CA GLU A 256 1.70 1.75 14.97
C GLU A 256 2.50 2.72 15.84
N GLU A 257 3.43 3.48 15.28
CA GLU A 257 4.18 4.51 16.01
C GLU A 257 3.26 5.65 16.48
N GLU A 258 2.42 6.16 15.58
CA GLU A 258 1.44 7.22 15.87
C GLU A 258 0.44 6.79 16.95
N ARG A 259 -0.01 5.54 16.89
CA ARG A 259 -0.97 4.95 17.84
C ARG A 259 -0.31 4.34 19.08
N GLN A 260 1.03 4.36 19.17
CA GLN A 260 1.81 3.70 20.24
C GLN A 260 1.48 2.21 20.42
N GLN A 261 1.24 1.51 19.31
CA GLN A 261 0.90 0.10 19.27
C GLN A 261 2.15 -0.80 19.17
N PRO A 262 2.04 -2.07 19.63
CA PRO A 262 3.10 -3.04 19.47
C PRO A 262 3.38 -3.31 17.98
N PRO A 263 4.62 -3.69 17.61
CA PRO A 263 5.02 -3.84 16.22
C PRO A 263 4.48 -5.14 15.59
N SER A 264 3.22 -5.12 15.16
CA SER A 264 2.55 -6.23 14.50
C SER A 264 3.18 -6.56 13.13
N HIS A 265 3.67 -5.54 12.41
CA HIS A 265 4.33 -5.70 11.11
C HIS A 265 5.57 -6.61 11.15
N PHE A 266 6.20 -6.81 12.31
CA PHE A 266 7.38 -7.68 12.45
C PHE A 266 7.07 -9.12 12.07
N LYS A 267 5.93 -9.66 12.53
CA LYS A 267 5.54 -11.05 12.25
C LYS A 267 5.44 -11.33 10.75
N LEU A 268 4.87 -10.38 10.00
CA LEU A 268 4.69 -10.53 8.56
C LEU A 268 6.02 -10.33 7.80
N ALA A 269 6.89 -9.44 8.27
CA ALA A 269 8.23 -9.29 7.70
C ALA A 269 9.08 -10.55 7.89
N ASP A 270 9.03 -11.17 9.09
CA ASP A 270 9.70 -12.44 9.37
C ASP A 270 9.11 -13.60 8.55
N ALA A 271 7.78 -13.65 8.41
CA ALA A 271 7.10 -14.63 7.55
C ALA A 271 7.60 -14.56 6.11
N TYR A 272 7.73 -13.35 5.56
CA TYR A 272 8.28 -13.14 4.23
C TYR A 272 9.72 -13.59 4.09
N ASP A 273 10.59 -13.26 5.05
CA ASP A 273 11.99 -13.71 5.01
C ASP A 273 12.10 -15.24 5.06
N ASN A 274 11.34 -15.88 5.95
CA ASN A 274 11.29 -17.34 6.06
C ASN A 274 10.77 -18.02 4.79
N MET A 275 9.70 -17.47 4.20
CA MET A 275 9.15 -17.94 2.91
C MET A 275 10.22 -17.85 1.82
N MET A 276 10.91 -16.71 1.71
CA MET A 276 11.98 -16.54 0.73
C MET A 276 13.11 -17.55 0.91
N VAL A 277 13.59 -17.74 2.14
CA VAL A 277 14.63 -18.73 2.45
C VAL A 277 14.20 -20.14 2.03
N ARG A 278 12.96 -20.54 2.33
CA ARG A 278 12.39 -21.84 1.93
C ARG A 278 12.37 -22.02 0.41
N ILE A 279 11.87 -21.02 -0.33
CA ILE A 279 11.77 -21.08 -1.80
C ILE A 279 13.17 -21.20 -2.42
N LEU A 280 14.16 -20.48 -1.90
CA LEU A 280 15.53 -20.50 -2.41
C LEU A 280 16.22 -21.84 -2.16
N ALA A 281 16.02 -22.41 -0.97
CA ALA A 281 16.48 -23.75 -0.65
C ALA A 281 15.87 -24.79 -1.60
N ALA A 282 14.55 -24.71 -1.85
CA ALA A 282 13.85 -25.61 -2.79
C ALA A 282 14.37 -25.51 -4.22
N ARG A 283 14.79 -24.31 -4.66
CA ARG A 283 15.37 -24.07 -6.00
C ARG A 283 16.85 -24.43 -6.11
N GLY A 284 17.48 -24.94 -5.04
CA GLY A 284 18.90 -25.28 -5.03
C GLY A 284 19.83 -24.08 -5.17
N ILE A 285 19.33 -22.86 -4.97
CA ILE A 285 20.11 -21.62 -5.07
C ILE A 285 20.82 -21.42 -3.72
N THR A 286 22.07 -21.88 -3.63
CA THR A 286 22.89 -21.76 -2.43
C THR A 286 23.63 -20.41 -2.42
N ASN A 287 23.08 -19.38 -1.77
CA ASN A 287 23.72 -18.16 -1.23
C ASN A 287 24.81 -17.38 -2.04
N GLN A 288 25.15 -17.75 -3.28
CA GLN A 288 26.23 -17.12 -4.05
C GLN A 288 25.71 -16.07 -5.04
N GLY A 289 24.45 -16.17 -5.47
CA GLY A 289 23.74 -15.10 -6.16
C GLY A 289 22.64 -14.58 -5.25
N ASN A 290 22.71 -13.31 -4.85
CA ASN A 290 21.70 -12.75 -3.96
C ASN A 290 20.32 -12.71 -4.65
N PRO A 291 19.32 -13.46 -4.18
CA PRO A 291 18.02 -13.52 -4.83
C PRO A 291 17.18 -12.26 -4.61
N TYR A 292 17.43 -11.50 -3.53
CA TYR A 292 16.77 -10.23 -3.26
C TYR A 292 17.15 -9.14 -4.29
N THR A 293 18.31 -9.27 -4.96
CA THR A 293 18.79 -8.33 -6.00
C THR A 293 18.28 -8.62 -7.41
N SER A 294 17.55 -9.72 -7.62
CA SER A 294 17.05 -10.07 -8.97
C SER A 294 15.94 -9.13 -9.49
N TRP A 295 15.25 -8.42 -8.59
CA TRP A 295 14.13 -7.51 -8.92
C TRP A 295 14.31 -6.07 -8.39
N VAL A 296 15.32 -5.82 -7.56
CA VAL A 296 15.57 -4.54 -6.91
C VAL A 296 17.06 -4.28 -7.03
N GLN A 297 17.43 -3.20 -7.72
CA GLN A 297 18.81 -2.74 -7.70
C GLN A 297 19.01 -2.00 -6.38
N LEU A 298 19.74 -2.65 -5.47
CA LEU A 298 20.13 -2.07 -4.19
C LEU A 298 21.29 -1.10 -4.43
N ALA A 299 21.51 -0.18 -3.49
CA ALA A 299 22.61 0.78 -3.62
C ALA A 299 23.99 0.09 -3.77
N THR A 300 24.08 -1.19 -3.40
CA THR A 300 25.30 -2.00 -3.49
C THR A 300 25.03 -3.38 -4.13
N ASP A 301 25.84 -3.80 -5.11
CA ASP A 301 25.65 -5.04 -5.89
C ASP A 301 26.26 -6.32 -5.26
N VAL A 302 26.85 -6.27 -4.05
CA VAL A 302 27.61 -7.41 -3.48
C VAL A 302 27.16 -7.78 -2.07
N GLY A 303 26.74 -9.04 -1.88
CA GLY A 303 26.57 -9.66 -0.55
C GLY A 303 25.38 -9.17 0.25
N VAL A 304 24.29 -8.83 -0.45
CA VAL A 304 23.12 -8.24 0.19
C VAL A 304 22.17 -9.31 0.76
N ASN A 305 21.65 -9.07 1.97
CA ASN A 305 20.69 -9.91 2.69
C ASN A 305 19.35 -9.17 2.90
N PHE A 306 18.37 -9.85 3.50
CA PHE A 306 17.07 -9.27 3.80
C PHE A 306 17.13 -7.97 4.62
N THR A 307 18.07 -7.85 5.56
CA THR A 307 18.25 -6.63 6.36
C THR A 307 18.48 -5.41 5.48
N HIS A 308 19.29 -5.51 4.42
CA HIS A 308 19.50 -4.39 3.51
C HIS A 308 18.20 -3.98 2.80
N VAL A 309 17.37 -4.97 2.39
CA VAL A 309 16.07 -4.70 1.76
C VAL A 309 15.18 -3.92 2.73
N THR A 310 15.09 -4.37 3.99
CA THR A 310 14.26 -3.69 4.99
C THR A 310 14.71 -2.26 5.27
N ILE A 311 16.03 -2.01 5.32
CA ILE A 311 16.61 -0.67 5.48
C ILE A 311 16.30 0.20 4.26
N GLN A 312 16.50 -0.35 3.06
CA GLN A 312 16.29 0.33 1.81
C GLN A 312 14.81 0.74 1.62
N PHE A 313 13.88 -0.08 2.09
CA PHE A 313 12.44 0.23 2.11
C PHE A 313 11.99 1.06 3.32
N ARG A 314 12.92 1.45 4.22
CA ARG A 314 12.65 2.26 5.42
C ARG A 314 11.74 1.59 6.45
N LEU A 315 11.83 0.26 6.59
CA LEU A 315 11.23 -0.48 7.72
C LEU A 315 12.05 -0.26 9.01
N ARG A 316 12.18 0.99 9.42
CA ARG A 316 13.04 1.46 10.51
C ARG A 316 12.98 0.61 11.78
N ARG A 317 11.80 0.42 12.36
CA ARG A 317 11.61 -0.32 13.62
C ARG A 317 12.12 -1.75 13.44
N TYR A 318 11.71 -2.42 12.37
CA TYR A 318 12.11 -3.80 12.09
C TYR A 318 13.63 -3.92 11.83
N SER A 319 14.18 -3.05 10.99
CA SER A 319 15.61 -3.06 10.64
C SER A 319 16.50 -2.81 11.86
N LEU A 320 16.16 -1.82 12.69
CA LEU A 320 16.94 -1.51 13.90
C LEU A 320 16.84 -2.64 14.92
N HIS A 321 15.66 -3.23 15.12
CA HIS A 321 15.47 -4.41 15.99
C HIS A 321 16.35 -5.58 15.54
N ARG A 322 16.32 -5.91 14.25
CA ARG A 322 17.10 -7.01 13.68
C ARG A 322 18.61 -6.77 13.78
N LEU A 323 19.08 -5.54 13.55
CA LEU A 323 20.49 -5.18 13.70
C LEU A 323 20.94 -5.23 15.17
N GLN A 324 20.10 -4.76 16.09
CA GLN A 324 20.38 -4.81 17.53
C GLN A 324 20.51 -6.26 18.00
N ALA A 325 19.62 -7.16 17.55
CA ALA A 325 19.69 -8.58 17.85
C ALA A 325 20.92 -9.27 17.25
N GLN A 326 21.35 -8.84 16.05
CA GLN A 326 22.55 -9.37 15.41
C GLN A 326 23.84 -8.98 16.16
N GLY A 327 23.93 -7.75 16.68
CA GLY A 327 24.99 -7.26 17.57
C GLY A 327 26.40 -7.09 16.96
N GLN A 328 26.70 -7.71 15.81
CA GLN A 328 28.00 -7.63 15.14
C GLN A 328 27.87 -7.51 13.61
N TRP A 329 28.66 -6.62 13.02
CA TRP A 329 28.78 -6.43 11.58
C TRP A 329 30.19 -6.00 11.19
N SER A 330 30.62 -6.37 9.99
CA SER A 330 31.86 -5.89 9.40
C SER A 330 31.76 -4.41 8.98
N ARG A 331 32.91 -3.73 8.81
CA ARG A 331 32.93 -2.35 8.28
C ARG A 331 32.27 -2.24 6.91
N LYS A 332 32.44 -3.26 6.05
CA LYS A 332 31.81 -3.30 4.74
C LYS A 332 30.28 -3.35 4.84
N GLN A 333 29.75 -4.19 5.74
CA GLN A 333 28.31 -4.28 6.00
C GLN A 333 27.74 -2.99 6.61
N ALA A 334 28.45 -2.36 7.54
CA ALA A 334 28.02 -1.08 8.09
C ALA A 334 27.89 -0.01 7.01
N ALA A 335 28.88 0.07 6.11
CA ALA A 335 28.86 1.00 4.98
C ALA A 335 27.70 0.70 4.01
N THR A 336 27.44 -0.57 3.71
CA THR A 336 26.32 -0.93 2.82
C THR A 336 24.96 -0.67 3.46
N TYR A 337 24.78 -0.94 4.76
CA TYR A 337 23.55 -0.59 5.49
C TYR A 337 23.32 0.92 5.53
N MET A 338 24.35 1.70 5.83
CA MET A 338 24.28 3.16 5.84
C MET A 338 23.95 3.71 4.44
N GLU A 339 24.57 3.17 3.40
CA GLU A 339 24.28 3.57 2.03
C GLU A 339 22.84 3.25 1.62
N CYS A 340 22.33 2.08 2.02
CA CYS A 340 20.93 1.71 1.79
C CYS A 340 19.97 2.69 2.49
N ALA A 341 20.29 3.15 3.70
CA ALA A 341 19.47 4.08 4.47
C ALA A 341 19.44 5.50 3.88
N LEU A 342 20.55 5.91 3.24
CA LEU A 342 20.70 7.26 2.69
C LEU A 342 20.15 7.39 1.26
N ARG A 343 20.09 6.30 0.48
CA ARG A 343 19.77 6.34 -0.95
C ARG A 343 18.40 5.75 -1.29
N PRO A 344 17.72 6.24 -2.34
CA PRO A 344 16.43 5.70 -2.80
C PRO A 344 16.59 4.35 -3.53
N VAL A 345 15.50 3.56 -3.64
CA VAL A 345 15.48 2.33 -4.46
C VAL A 345 15.36 2.66 -5.94
N PHE A 346 16.06 1.90 -6.79
CA PHE A 346 15.91 1.95 -8.25
C PHE A 346 15.28 0.66 -8.79
N LYS A 347 14.34 0.78 -9.75
CA LYS A 347 13.85 -0.37 -10.54
C LYS A 347 14.91 -0.80 -11.57
N GLN A 348 15.19 -2.10 -11.64
CA GLN A 348 16.03 -2.68 -12.68
C GLN A 348 15.17 -2.94 -13.93
N PHE A 349 15.50 -2.30 -15.06
CA PHE A 349 14.95 -2.70 -16.37
C PHE A 349 15.87 -3.74 -17.00
N THR A 350 15.28 -4.83 -17.53
CA THR A 350 16.02 -5.88 -18.24
C THR A 350 16.83 -5.32 -19.41
N PHE A 351 18.06 -5.83 -19.54
CA PHE A 351 19.17 -5.41 -20.42
C PHE A 351 18.80 -5.13 -21.88
N TRP A 352 17.73 -5.72 -22.43
CA TRP A 352 17.29 -5.52 -23.83
C TRP A 352 16.47 -4.24 -24.08
N LYS A 353 15.91 -3.59 -23.04
CA LYS A 353 15.28 -2.27 -23.20
C LYS A 353 16.28 -1.10 -23.10
N LEU A 354 17.55 -1.39 -22.82
CA LEU A 354 18.60 -0.40 -22.55
C LEU A 354 19.16 0.25 -23.83
N LEU A 355 18.90 -0.29 -25.02
CA LEU A 355 19.51 0.21 -26.25
C LEU A 355 18.96 1.56 -26.73
N LEU A 356 17.88 2.09 -26.13
CA LEU A 356 17.29 3.35 -26.63
C LEU A 356 16.96 4.43 -25.60
N VAL A 357 16.99 4.17 -24.27
CA VAL A 357 16.70 5.24 -23.29
C VAL A 357 17.46 5.01 -21.97
N GLN A 358 18.45 5.85 -21.67
CA GLN A 358 19.02 6.03 -20.33
C GLN A 358 18.00 6.73 -19.39
N LYS A 359 16.95 6.03 -18.96
CA LYS A 359 16.08 6.52 -17.87
C LYS A 359 15.88 5.44 -16.82
N ARG A 360 16.58 5.61 -15.69
CA ARG A 360 16.26 4.95 -14.42
C ARG A 360 14.98 5.59 -13.90
N THR A 361 13.90 4.84 -13.78
CA THR A 361 12.66 5.29 -13.12
C THR A 361 12.73 4.95 -11.63
N ILE A 362 12.66 5.98 -10.78
CA ILE A 362 12.54 5.88 -9.32
C ILE A 362 11.23 5.14 -9.00
N ILE A 363 11.23 4.25 -8.01
CA ILE A 363 9.98 3.71 -7.46
C ILE A 363 9.27 4.88 -6.75
N SER A 364 8.20 5.38 -7.37
CA SER A 364 7.43 6.60 -7.06
C SER A 364 7.53 7.18 -5.63
N GLU A 365 7.86 8.48 -5.56
CA GLU A 365 7.52 9.54 -4.58
C GLU A 365 7.52 9.29 -3.05
N THR A 366 7.62 8.07 -2.52
CA THR A 366 7.44 7.77 -1.08
C THR A 366 8.67 7.13 -0.41
N GLN A 367 9.83 7.13 -1.05
CA GLN A 367 11.09 6.66 -0.44
C GLN A 367 12.01 7.83 -0.14
N LEU A 368 11.56 8.68 0.78
CA LEU A 368 12.35 9.78 1.32
C LEU A 368 13.42 9.24 2.28
N LEU A 369 14.44 10.06 2.52
CA LEU A 369 15.36 9.88 3.64
C LEU A 369 14.54 9.80 4.93
N ASP A 370 14.81 8.79 5.77
CA ASP A 370 14.24 8.68 7.11
C ASP A 370 15.34 9.07 8.12
N PRO A 371 15.32 10.30 8.67
CA PRO A 371 16.32 10.74 9.63
C PRO A 371 16.42 9.84 10.86
N LYS A 372 15.28 9.31 11.32
CA LYS A 372 15.19 8.45 12.50
C LYS A 372 15.92 7.13 12.25
N LEU A 373 15.82 6.57 11.05
CA LEU A 373 16.53 5.35 10.66
C LEU A 373 18.05 5.59 10.65
N VAL A 374 18.51 6.64 9.98
CA VAL A 374 19.95 6.94 9.88
C VAL A 374 20.53 7.23 11.26
N ALA A 375 19.83 8.01 12.08
CA ALA A 375 20.21 8.27 13.47
C ALA A 375 20.26 6.97 14.29
N GLY A 376 19.27 6.09 14.15
CA GLY A 376 19.26 4.79 14.82
C GLY A 376 20.45 3.90 14.45
N LEU A 377 20.91 3.93 13.19
CA LEU A 377 22.12 3.21 12.77
C LEU A 377 23.38 3.76 13.46
N VAL A 378 23.49 5.08 13.60
CA VAL A 378 24.60 5.74 14.31
C VAL A 378 24.57 5.40 15.81
N GLU A 379 23.39 5.42 16.43
CA GLU A 379 23.20 5.02 17.83
C GLU A 379 23.53 3.53 18.09
N LEU A 380 23.39 2.67 17.09
CA LEU A 380 23.82 1.27 17.15
C LEU A 380 25.36 1.11 17.07
N GLY A 381 26.10 2.20 16.82
CA GLY A 381 27.56 2.23 16.80
C GLY A 381 28.19 2.29 15.41
N MET A 382 27.41 2.59 14.36
CA MET A 382 27.98 2.83 13.03
C MET A 382 28.69 4.19 12.97
N ASP A 383 29.93 4.22 12.45
CA ASP A 383 30.75 5.43 12.35
C ASP A 383 30.12 6.47 11.41
N PRO A 384 29.72 7.66 11.88
CA PRO A 384 29.14 8.70 11.03
C PRO A 384 30.10 9.21 9.95
N ASN A 385 31.41 9.02 10.10
CA ASN A 385 32.42 9.47 9.15
C ASN A 385 32.90 8.35 8.21
N MET A 386 32.23 7.20 8.18
CA MET A 386 32.59 6.11 7.27
C MET A 386 32.44 6.55 5.80
N HIS A 387 33.34 6.09 4.94
CA HIS A 387 33.26 6.33 3.49
C HIS A 387 32.27 5.36 2.83
N LEU A 388 31.38 5.91 2.01
CA LEU A 388 30.43 5.18 1.19
C LEU A 388 31.07 4.80 -0.16
N SER A 389 30.38 3.99 -0.96
CA SER A 389 30.87 3.55 -2.28
C SER A 389 31.18 4.70 -3.25
N THR A 390 30.56 5.87 -3.06
CA THR A 390 30.81 7.08 -3.88
C THR A 390 31.99 7.93 -3.43
N GLY A 391 32.68 7.54 -2.36
CA GLY A 391 33.82 8.27 -1.81
C GLY A 391 33.45 9.37 -0.80
N GLU A 392 32.18 9.80 -0.75
CA GLU A 392 31.68 10.70 0.29
C GLU A 392 31.53 9.98 1.64
N THR A 393 31.65 10.72 2.75
CA THR A 393 31.35 10.18 4.08
C THR A 393 29.83 10.08 4.31
N ALA A 394 29.38 9.14 5.13
CA ALA A 394 27.97 9.00 5.52
C ALA A 394 27.37 10.31 6.03
N TRP A 395 28.09 11.04 6.88
CA TRP A 395 27.70 12.35 7.38
C TRP A 395 27.49 13.40 6.28
N ALA A 396 28.45 13.54 5.36
CA ALA A 396 28.34 14.46 4.23
C ALA A 396 27.15 14.12 3.32
N CYS A 397 26.93 12.82 3.05
CA CYS A 397 25.82 12.34 2.24
C CYS A 397 24.48 12.62 2.93
N PHE A 398 24.35 12.36 4.23
CA PHE A 398 23.16 12.71 5.01
C PHE A 398 22.82 14.20 4.92
N LEU A 399 23.80 15.07 5.18
CA LEU A 399 23.60 16.52 5.07
C LEU A 399 23.22 16.95 3.66
N HIS A 400 23.82 16.35 2.63
CA HIS A 400 23.47 16.61 1.24
C HIS A 400 21.98 16.30 0.98
N GLU A 401 21.54 15.10 1.34
CA GLU A 401 20.16 14.67 1.13
C GLU A 401 19.15 15.52 1.93
N CYS A 402 19.51 15.95 3.16
CA CYS A 402 18.73 16.88 3.96
C CYS A 402 18.64 18.26 3.30
N THR A 403 19.75 18.82 2.79
CA THR A 403 19.73 20.13 2.13
C THR A 403 18.87 20.15 0.87
N GLU A 404 18.90 19.07 0.10
CA GLU A 404 18.15 18.98 -1.16
C GLU A 404 16.65 19.02 -0.96
N ARG A 405 16.17 18.37 0.08
CA ARG A 405 14.74 18.19 0.31
C ARG A 405 14.21 19.06 1.43
N TRP A 406 15.04 19.94 1.99
CA TRP A 406 14.69 20.75 3.17
C TRP A 406 13.36 21.49 2.98
N LEU A 407 13.16 22.10 1.81
CA LEU A 407 11.96 22.86 1.49
C LEU A 407 10.72 21.97 1.27
N GLU A 408 10.92 20.72 0.84
CA GLU A 408 9.85 19.74 0.59
C GLU A 408 9.34 19.10 1.89
N TRP A 409 10.14 19.12 2.96
CA TRP A 409 9.80 18.44 4.21
C TRP A 409 8.77 19.20 5.04
N SER A 410 7.93 18.42 5.73
CA SER A 410 7.03 18.93 6.77
C SER A 410 7.83 19.47 7.97
N SER A 411 7.16 20.26 8.84
CA SER A 411 7.76 20.74 10.09
C SER A 411 8.27 19.59 10.98
N ALA A 412 7.49 18.51 11.08
CA ALA A 412 7.88 17.30 11.81
C ALA A 412 9.11 16.62 11.18
N GLY A 413 9.15 16.47 9.86
CA GLY A 413 10.31 15.89 9.17
C GLY A 413 11.58 16.72 9.35
N ARG A 414 11.48 18.05 9.31
CA ARG A 414 12.61 18.95 9.59
C ARG A 414 13.10 18.80 11.03
N ALA A 415 12.19 18.69 12.00
CA ALA A 415 12.55 18.42 13.40
C ALA A 415 13.29 17.08 13.54
N ASP A 416 12.80 16.00 12.92
CA ASP A 416 13.48 14.70 12.91
C ASP A 416 14.89 14.78 12.29
N ALA A 417 15.09 15.57 11.22
CA ALA A 417 16.41 15.83 10.66
C ALA A 417 17.34 16.52 11.65
N LEU A 418 16.86 17.56 12.33
CA LEU A 418 17.66 18.28 13.31
C LEU A 418 18.06 17.37 14.47
N ASP A 419 17.13 16.57 14.99
CA ASP A 419 17.43 15.60 16.03
C ASP A 419 18.47 14.57 15.56
N ALA A 420 18.36 14.10 14.32
CA ALA A 420 19.37 13.22 13.71
C ALA A 420 20.75 13.92 13.59
N ILE A 421 20.81 15.18 13.17
CA ILE A 421 22.05 15.98 13.11
C ILE A 421 22.70 16.05 14.50
N GLN A 422 21.92 16.27 15.56
CA GLN A 422 22.45 16.26 16.94
C GLN A 422 23.06 14.90 17.30
N ILE A 423 22.40 13.80 16.94
CA ILE A 423 22.90 12.44 17.20
C ILE A 423 24.21 12.20 16.46
N PHE A 424 24.31 12.59 15.18
CA PHE A 424 25.55 12.50 14.42
C PHE A 424 26.70 13.25 15.10
N LEU A 425 26.48 14.49 15.53
CA LEU A 425 27.50 15.29 16.23
C LEU A 425 27.93 14.66 17.55
N ARG A 426 26.98 14.16 18.36
CA ARG A 426 27.25 13.44 19.61
C ARG A 426 28.08 12.18 19.40
N HIS A 427 27.93 11.53 18.25
CA HIS A 427 28.69 10.35 17.86
C HIS A 427 29.97 10.67 17.06
N GLY A 428 30.43 11.93 17.09
CA GLY A 428 31.74 12.32 16.55
C GLY A 428 31.75 12.66 15.06
N ALA A 429 30.62 13.04 14.48
CA ALA A 429 30.58 13.55 13.11
C ALA A 429 31.48 14.81 12.97
N LYS A 430 32.31 14.82 11.92
CA LYS A 430 33.25 15.91 11.66
C LYS A 430 32.51 17.18 11.23
N THR A 431 32.86 18.31 11.87
CA THR A 431 32.27 19.62 11.55
C THR A 431 33.00 20.36 10.42
N ASN A 432 34.20 19.90 10.03
CA ASN A 432 34.97 20.45 8.92
C ASN A 432 34.57 19.87 7.55
N VAL A 433 33.29 19.55 7.37
CA VAL A 433 32.74 19.02 6.12
C VAL A 433 32.21 20.13 5.24
N VAL A 434 32.36 19.95 3.93
CA VAL A 434 31.82 20.84 2.89
C VAL A 434 30.71 20.10 2.16
N VAL A 435 29.52 20.69 2.11
CA VAL A 435 28.34 20.14 1.44
C VAL A 435 27.95 21.12 0.34
N ARG A 436 27.99 20.69 -0.93
CA ARG A 436 27.69 21.54 -2.10
C ARG A 436 28.50 22.85 -2.14
N GLY A 437 29.79 22.77 -1.80
CA GLY A 437 30.68 23.94 -1.76
C GLY A 437 30.48 24.86 -0.55
N ARG A 438 29.53 24.56 0.35
CA ARG A 438 29.28 25.34 1.58
C ARG A 438 29.82 24.61 2.80
N ARG A 439 30.43 25.34 3.73
CA ARG A 439 30.88 24.78 5.02
C ARG A 439 29.67 24.36 5.86
N PHE A 440 29.80 23.28 6.61
CA PHE A 440 28.76 22.76 7.51
C PHE A 440 28.10 23.86 8.37
N HIS A 441 28.89 24.77 8.95
CA HIS A 441 28.37 25.88 9.76
C HIS A 441 27.32 26.73 9.02
N ASN A 442 27.57 27.05 7.75
CA ASN A 442 26.64 27.84 6.94
C ASN A 442 25.38 27.03 6.61
N VAL A 443 25.56 25.75 6.28
CA VAL A 443 24.44 24.83 6.00
C VAL A 443 23.51 24.70 7.20
N LEU A 444 24.08 24.49 8.40
CA LEU A 444 23.31 24.38 9.63
C LEU A 444 22.60 25.70 9.96
N THR A 445 23.28 26.83 9.80
CA THR A 445 22.68 28.17 10.03
C THR A 445 21.48 28.41 9.12
N ASP A 446 21.53 28.00 7.86
CA ASP A 446 20.39 28.09 6.93
C ASP A 446 19.21 27.18 7.37
N MET A 447 19.50 26.04 7.99
CA MET A 447 18.47 25.08 8.45
C MET A 447 17.77 25.54 9.73
N VAL A 448 18.52 25.99 10.75
CA VAL A 448 17.97 26.33 12.07
C VAL A 448 17.67 27.82 12.25
N GLY A 449 18.24 28.68 11.40
CA GLY A 449 18.21 30.14 11.57
C GLY A 449 19.31 30.65 12.49
N GLN A 450 19.68 31.92 12.33
CA GLN A 450 20.79 32.54 13.08
C GLN A 450 20.54 32.57 14.60
N ASP A 451 19.29 32.77 15.02
CA ASP A 451 18.92 32.89 16.44
C ASP A 451 19.05 31.55 17.18
N ALA A 452 18.62 30.46 16.54
CA ALA A 452 18.71 29.11 17.12
C ALA A 452 20.13 28.53 17.07
N MET A 453 21.04 29.12 16.29
CA MET A 453 22.42 28.65 16.17
C MET A 453 23.20 28.77 17.49
N ALA A 454 22.74 29.61 18.42
CA ALA A 454 23.30 29.71 19.77
C ALA A 454 23.24 28.37 20.53
N ASP A 455 22.13 27.64 20.43
CA ASP A 455 21.89 26.37 21.13
C ASP A 455 22.76 25.23 20.58
N TRP A 456 23.32 25.39 19.39
CA TRP A 456 24.15 24.40 18.71
C TRP A 456 25.65 24.61 18.91
N LYS A 457 26.07 25.75 19.47
CA LYS A 457 27.50 26.12 19.59
C LYS A 457 28.32 25.09 20.35
N ASP A 458 27.77 24.51 21.41
CA ASP A 458 28.46 23.53 22.26
C ASP A 458 28.66 22.17 21.55
N LEU A 459 27.68 21.78 20.73
CA LEU A 459 27.76 20.55 19.91
C LEU A 459 28.75 20.72 18.74
N VAL A 460 28.80 21.92 18.14
CA VAL A 460 29.66 22.21 16.98
C VAL A 460 31.12 22.49 17.38
N SER A 461 31.36 23.01 18.58
CA SER A 461 32.71 23.32 19.08
C SER A 461 33.49 22.08 19.56
N GLY A 462 32.88 20.88 19.52
CA GLY A 462 33.52 19.63 19.93
C GLY A 462 33.71 19.52 21.44
N GLY A 463 32.87 20.22 22.21
CA GLY A 463 32.89 20.16 23.68
C GLY A 463 32.77 18.72 24.15
N ARG A 464 33.86 18.18 24.70
CA ARG A 464 33.89 16.92 25.46
C ARG A 464 33.06 17.07 26.73
N ALA A 465 31.74 17.15 26.61
CA ALA A 465 30.84 16.99 27.75
C ALA A 465 30.77 15.48 28.08
N GLY A 466 31.73 15.02 28.87
CA GLY A 466 31.63 13.85 29.75
C GLY A 466 31.17 12.53 29.11
N TYR A 467 32.13 11.78 28.56
CA TYR A 467 31.99 10.36 28.15
C TYR A 467 31.55 9.39 29.29
N GLY A 468 31.24 9.87 30.51
CA GLY A 468 30.99 9.04 31.69
C GLY A 468 29.72 9.33 32.50
N THR A 469 28.96 10.39 32.22
CA THR A 469 27.80 10.79 33.05
C THR A 469 26.44 10.78 32.34
N TRP A 470 26.39 10.43 31.05
CA TRP A 470 25.14 10.34 30.28
C TRP A 470 24.73 8.92 29.87
N ILE A 471 25.63 7.94 30.02
CA ILE A 471 25.30 6.50 29.84
C ILE A 471 24.29 6.02 30.91
N SER A 472 24.17 6.73 32.04
CA SER A 472 23.15 6.49 33.08
C SER A 472 21.78 7.13 32.79
N ARG A 473 21.65 7.97 31.73
CA ARG A 473 20.35 8.25 31.10
C ARG A 473 20.08 7.22 30.00
N ALA A 474 20.12 5.95 30.38
CA ALA A 474 19.29 4.98 29.71
C ALA A 474 17.83 5.46 29.87
N LEU A 475 17.04 5.36 28.79
CA LEU A 475 15.60 5.70 28.69
C LEU A 475 15.29 7.14 28.24
N ALA A 476 15.61 7.45 26.99
CA ALA A 476 14.68 7.99 25.99
C ALA A 476 15.51 8.56 24.84
N SER A 477 16.03 7.69 23.95
CA SER A 477 16.31 8.24 22.61
C SER A 477 14.95 8.68 22.05
N PRO A 478 14.84 9.86 21.41
CA PRO A 478 13.58 10.30 20.79
C PRO A 478 13.07 9.29 19.76
N PHE A 479 13.93 8.36 19.32
CA PHE A 479 13.64 7.30 18.38
C PHE A 479 13.60 5.89 19.01
N ARG A 480 13.87 5.77 20.33
CA ARG A 480 13.82 4.52 21.10
C ARG A 480 12.71 4.56 22.15
N ALA A 481 11.47 4.40 21.71
CA ALA A 481 10.39 3.93 22.59
C ALA A 481 10.33 2.39 22.51
N TRP A 482 11.29 1.70 23.14
CA TRP A 482 11.29 0.23 23.23
C TRP A 482 10.76 -0.19 24.60
N GLY A 483 9.44 -0.26 24.73
CA GLY A 483 8.77 -1.07 25.74
C GLY A 483 8.34 -2.38 25.08
N THR A 484 9.24 -3.35 24.94
CA THR A 484 8.82 -4.74 24.72
C THR A 484 8.42 -5.31 26.07
N THR A 485 7.17 -5.11 26.48
CA THR A 485 6.58 -5.99 27.48
C THR A 485 6.33 -7.34 26.83
N ASN A 486 7.29 -8.25 27.07
CA ASN A 486 7.31 -9.72 26.90
C ASN A 486 6.65 -10.34 25.66
#